data_AF-A0A6A6GHI5-F1
#
_entry.id   AF-A0A6A6GHI5-F1
#
_cell.length_a   1.000
_cell.length_b   1.000
_cell.length_c   1.000
_cell.angle_alpha   90.00
_cell.angle_beta   90.00
_cell.angle_gamma   90.00
#
_symmetry.space_group_name_H-M   'P 1'
#
loop_
_entity.id
_entity.type
_entity.pdbx_description
1 polymer ?
#
loop_
_entity_poly.entity_id
_entity_poly.type
_entity_poly.pdbx_seq_one_letter_code
_entity_poly.pdbx_strand_id
1 'polypeptide(L)'
;MLCTTLDIAIRGVQSEWQTRWDYRIHGPIGGPRYIPAGEKAAATFIQVFQNLIEDGNQDVAEKLLTRWAAQTLEKGESEPGIYHEQTIPLFCGLGELVRREGTPLEPSQPMQAAVSHMLVSYLNQYIGRQPSKPTNWSKEPMRCTCDVCRSVNPFLQSPTQTVHRISTNEKNRKHLEYSRWEDLKCTTERTQRPFVLVMKKIRKREERDQADWYARITQVLQKLESVGVKELRRLVLPEYHYLLVGDAIQQSLARDSKKPLGRREKESGYTATSASTRTPLQEMTPRSQGRAPISSIPAKRPAEMAELVDLTDD
;
A
#
# COMPACT_ATOMS: atom_id res chain seq x y z
N MET A 1 7.83 36.41 6.78
CA MET A 1 6.88 36.51 5.64
C MET A 1 6.90 35.29 4.71
N LEU A 2 8.02 34.58 4.52
CA LEU A 2 8.08 33.38 3.65
C LEU A 2 7.28 32.16 4.17
N CYS A 3 7.19 31.94 5.48
CA CYS A 3 6.42 30.82 6.06
C CYS A 3 4.91 30.88 5.75
N THR A 4 4.32 32.08 5.78
CA THR A 4 2.89 32.29 5.51
C THR A 4 2.56 32.05 4.04
N THR A 5 3.41 32.45 3.10
CA THR A 5 3.20 32.22 1.67
C THR A 5 3.36 30.73 1.31
N LEU A 6 4.28 30.02 1.99
CA LEU A 6 4.46 28.58 1.85
C LEU A 6 3.26 27.79 2.38
N ASP A 7 2.74 28.13 3.57
CA ASP A 7 1.53 27.50 4.11
C ASP A 7 0.28 27.88 3.31
N ILE A 8 0.21 29.08 2.71
CA ILE A 8 -0.88 29.47 1.79
C ILE A 8 -0.79 28.71 0.45
N ALA A 9 0.40 28.48 -0.09
CA ALA A 9 0.56 27.65 -1.28
C ALA A 9 0.18 26.19 -0.98
N ILE A 10 0.61 25.64 0.15
CA ILE A 10 0.27 24.27 0.58
C ILE A 10 -1.23 24.12 0.91
N ARG A 11 -1.85 25.11 1.58
CA ARG A 11 -3.29 25.11 1.92
C ARG A 11 -4.19 25.46 0.74
N GLY A 12 -3.76 26.39 -0.11
CA GLY A 12 -4.45 26.79 -1.34
C GLY A 12 -4.49 25.64 -2.32
N VAL A 13 -3.38 24.90 -2.43
CA VAL A 13 -3.33 23.55 -2.99
C VAL A 13 -4.42 22.75 -2.29
N GLN A 14 -4.35 22.41 -0.99
CA GLN A 14 -5.35 21.57 -0.25
C GLN A 14 -6.84 21.90 -0.45
N SER A 15 -7.25 23.16 -0.60
CA SER A 15 -8.66 23.55 -0.75
C SER A 15 -9.27 23.22 -2.13
N GLU A 16 -8.47 23.20 -3.20
CA GLU A 16 -8.92 22.76 -4.54
C GLU A 16 -9.14 21.23 -4.63
N TRP A 17 -8.64 20.44 -3.66
CA TRP A 17 -8.69 18.96 -3.69
C TRP A 17 -10.02 18.38 -3.24
N GLN A 18 -10.73 19.02 -2.31
CA GLN A 18 -11.94 18.43 -1.70
C GLN A 18 -13.18 18.57 -2.59
N THR A 19 -13.28 19.65 -3.36
CA THR A 19 -14.51 20.03 -4.08
C THR A 19 -14.65 19.43 -5.48
N ARG A 20 -13.61 18.77 -6.02
CA ARG A 20 -13.57 18.40 -7.44
C ARG A 20 -13.73 16.90 -7.74
N TRP A 21 -13.89 16.07 -6.71
CA TRP A 21 -14.05 14.61 -6.84
C TRP A 21 -15.46 14.16 -7.29
N ASP A 22 -16.51 14.96 -7.09
CA ASP A 22 -17.87 14.60 -7.52
C ASP A 22 -18.07 14.57 -9.05
N TYR A 23 -17.12 15.11 -9.83
CA TYR A 23 -17.27 15.27 -11.29
C TYR A 23 -16.59 14.20 -12.15
N ARG A 24 -15.86 13.24 -11.56
CA ARG A 24 -14.90 12.39 -12.33
C ARG A 24 -15.47 11.14 -13.01
N ILE A 25 -16.77 10.86 -12.94
CA ILE A 25 -17.34 9.65 -13.56
C ILE A 25 -17.83 9.88 -15.01
N HIS A 26 -18.17 11.11 -15.43
CA HIS A 26 -18.69 11.37 -16.78
C HIS A 26 -18.29 12.75 -17.33
N GLY A 27 -17.27 12.81 -18.20
CA GLY A 27 -16.91 14.04 -18.91
C GLY A 27 -16.34 13.76 -20.31
N PRO A 28 -16.80 14.44 -21.38
CA PRO A 28 -16.48 14.08 -22.76
C PRO A 28 -15.10 14.58 -23.20
N ILE A 29 -14.53 13.84 -24.14
CA ILE A 29 -13.23 14.07 -24.78
C ILE A 29 -13.37 15.26 -25.74
N GLY A 30 -12.70 16.39 -25.46
CA GLY A 30 -12.68 17.55 -26.36
C GLY A 30 -12.34 18.93 -25.75
N GLY A 31 -12.06 19.03 -24.45
CA GLY A 31 -11.66 20.28 -23.80
C GLY A 31 -10.14 20.51 -23.73
N PRO A 32 -9.68 21.72 -23.31
CA PRO A 32 -8.26 22.00 -23.07
C PRO A 32 -7.62 20.90 -22.22
N ARG A 33 -6.38 20.49 -22.57
CA ARG A 33 -5.66 19.38 -21.93
C ARG A 33 -5.83 19.46 -20.42
N TYR A 34 -6.65 18.56 -19.88
CA TYR A 34 -6.87 18.45 -18.45
C TYR A 34 -5.57 17.95 -17.83
N ILE A 35 -4.87 18.84 -17.11
CA ILE A 35 -3.74 18.48 -16.28
C ILE A 35 -4.31 17.95 -14.97
N PRO A 36 -4.06 16.69 -14.59
CA PRO A 36 -4.53 16.14 -13.32
C PRO A 36 -4.02 17.00 -12.15
N ALA A 37 -4.83 17.11 -11.08
CA ALA A 37 -4.50 17.94 -9.92
C ALA A 37 -3.13 17.60 -9.30
N GLY A 38 -2.73 16.32 -9.35
CA GLY A 38 -1.41 15.86 -8.90
C GLY A 38 -0.25 16.48 -9.69
N GLU A 39 -0.37 16.54 -11.01
CA GLU A 39 0.67 17.07 -11.90
C GLU A 39 0.83 18.59 -11.75
N LYS A 40 -0.28 19.33 -11.61
CA LYS A 40 -0.26 20.77 -11.32
C LYS A 40 0.45 21.07 -9.99
N ALA A 41 0.20 20.26 -8.97
CA ALA A 41 0.80 20.41 -7.65
C ALA A 41 2.32 20.15 -7.69
N ALA A 42 2.75 19.09 -8.37
CA ALA A 42 4.16 18.79 -8.57
C ALA A 42 4.88 19.89 -9.36
N ALA A 43 4.28 20.41 -10.44
CA ALA A 43 4.85 21.51 -11.21
C ALA A 43 5.01 22.79 -10.38
N THR A 44 4.00 23.13 -9.57
CA THR A 44 4.06 24.30 -8.67
C THR A 44 5.15 24.11 -7.62
N PHE A 45 5.26 22.91 -7.04
CA PHE A 45 6.32 22.58 -6.11
C PHE A 45 7.70 22.76 -6.74
N ILE A 46 7.93 22.21 -7.94
CA ILE A 46 9.21 22.30 -8.65
C ILE A 46 9.58 23.75 -8.92
N GLN A 47 8.63 24.59 -9.35
CA GLN A 47 8.89 26.00 -9.57
C GLN A 47 9.32 26.73 -8.28
N VAL A 48 8.62 26.50 -7.17
CA VAL A 48 8.98 27.10 -5.87
C VAL A 48 10.34 26.59 -5.41
N PHE A 49 10.57 25.28 -5.54
CA PHE A 49 11.83 24.65 -5.17
C PHE A 49 13.00 25.24 -5.97
N GLN A 50 12.85 25.38 -7.29
CA GLN A 50 13.85 25.99 -8.15
C GLN A 50 14.17 27.43 -7.73
N ASN A 51 13.16 28.27 -7.48
CA ASN A 51 13.38 29.65 -7.07
C ASN A 51 14.18 29.72 -5.75
N LEU A 52 13.88 28.85 -4.79
CA LEU A 52 14.64 28.80 -3.53
C LEU A 52 16.10 28.42 -3.73
N ILE A 53 16.40 27.49 -4.64
CA ILE A 53 17.77 27.10 -4.99
C ILE A 53 18.51 28.27 -5.67
N GLU A 54 17.86 28.96 -6.60
CA GLU A 54 18.43 30.11 -7.32
C GLU A 54 18.72 31.29 -6.37
N ASP A 55 17.89 31.50 -5.36
CA ASP A 55 18.07 32.54 -4.33
C ASP A 55 19.10 32.16 -3.24
N GLY A 56 19.75 30.98 -3.34
CA GLY A 56 20.72 30.50 -2.35
C GLY A 56 20.10 29.96 -1.05
N ASN A 57 18.78 29.75 -1.01
CA ASN A 57 18.03 29.25 0.15
C ASN A 57 17.91 27.72 0.14
N GLN A 58 19.02 27.02 -0.04
CA GLN A 58 19.04 25.56 -0.19
C GLN A 58 18.49 24.84 1.06
N ASP A 59 18.78 25.32 2.27
CA ASP A 59 18.29 24.69 3.49
C ASP A 59 16.75 24.73 3.59
N VAL A 60 16.13 25.81 3.09
CA VAL A 60 14.67 25.96 3.04
C VAL A 60 14.08 25.02 1.98
N ALA A 61 14.71 24.91 0.81
CA ALA A 61 14.31 24.00 -0.24
C ALA A 61 14.33 22.54 0.24
N GLU A 62 15.39 22.13 0.96
CA GLU A 62 15.52 20.78 1.52
C GLU A 62 14.45 20.46 2.58
N LYS A 63 14.17 21.42 3.48
CA LYS A 63 13.08 21.27 4.47
C LYS A 63 11.72 21.14 3.77
N LEU A 64 11.51 21.93 2.72
CA LEU A 64 10.28 21.87 1.92
C LEU A 64 10.12 20.51 1.23
N LEU A 65 11.17 19.96 0.61
CA LEU A 65 11.16 18.62 0.01
C LEU A 65 10.94 17.51 1.05
N THR A 66 11.60 17.60 2.20
CA THR A 66 11.43 16.63 3.28
C THR A 66 9.99 16.63 3.80
N ARG A 67 9.38 17.82 3.94
CA ARG A 67 7.98 17.96 4.34
C ARG A 67 7.02 17.43 3.28
N TRP A 68 7.28 17.71 2.00
CA TRP A 68 6.50 17.16 0.89
C TRP A 68 6.58 15.63 0.85
N ALA A 69 7.78 15.07 1.00
CA ALA A 69 7.98 13.63 1.09
C ALA A 69 7.11 13.03 2.21
N ALA A 70 7.19 13.55 3.43
CA ALA A 70 6.40 13.06 4.55
C ALA A 70 4.87 13.11 4.29
N GLN A 71 4.37 14.20 3.70
CA GLN A 71 2.94 14.35 3.40
C GLN A 71 2.46 13.42 2.27
N THR A 72 3.29 13.18 1.27
CA THR A 72 2.92 12.31 0.15
C THR A 72 2.97 10.83 0.52
N LEU A 73 3.85 10.45 1.46
CA LEU A 73 3.89 9.11 2.06
C LEU A 73 2.56 8.73 2.74
N GLU A 74 1.98 9.63 3.55
CA GLU A 74 0.68 9.39 4.22
C GLU A 74 -0.45 9.18 3.21
N LYS A 75 -0.48 9.98 2.14
CA LYS A 75 -1.52 9.90 1.11
C LYS A 75 -1.37 8.71 0.18
N GLY A 76 -0.15 8.23 -0.06
CA GLY A 76 0.10 7.09 -0.93
C GLY A 76 -0.52 5.78 -0.41
N GLU A 77 -0.76 5.67 0.90
CA GLU A 77 -1.48 4.52 1.48
C GLU A 77 -2.98 4.53 1.17
N SER A 78 -3.61 5.71 1.16
CA SER A 78 -5.05 5.84 0.93
C SER A 78 -5.42 6.01 -0.54
N GLU A 79 -4.57 6.68 -1.33
CA GLU A 79 -4.88 7.11 -2.70
C GLU A 79 -3.69 6.88 -3.68
N PRO A 80 -3.35 5.62 -4.01
CA PRO A 80 -2.15 5.29 -4.79
C PRO A 80 -2.10 5.97 -6.18
N GLY A 81 -3.25 6.15 -6.83
CA GLY A 81 -3.32 6.79 -8.15
C GLY A 81 -2.92 8.27 -8.12
N ILE A 82 -3.36 9.02 -7.12
CA ILE A 82 -2.95 10.43 -6.96
C ILE A 82 -1.47 10.52 -6.63
N TYR A 83 -1.00 9.60 -5.78
CA TYR A 83 0.40 9.54 -5.42
C TYR A 83 1.30 9.30 -6.64
N HIS A 84 0.86 8.50 -7.60
CA HIS A 84 1.53 8.37 -8.91
C HIS A 84 1.52 9.67 -9.74
N GLU A 85 0.37 10.33 -9.83
CA GLU A 85 0.22 11.60 -10.56
C GLU A 85 1.11 12.73 -9.99
N GLN A 86 1.51 12.66 -8.71
CA GLN A 86 2.38 13.64 -8.07
C GLN A 86 3.86 13.25 -8.09
N THR A 87 4.17 12.00 -7.74
CA THR A 87 5.55 11.57 -7.48
C THR A 87 6.37 11.51 -8.74
N ILE A 88 5.79 11.05 -9.84
CA ILE A 88 6.53 10.97 -11.10
C ILE A 88 6.88 12.36 -11.66
N PRO A 89 5.94 13.31 -11.82
CA PRO A 89 6.29 14.65 -12.30
C PRO A 89 7.28 15.37 -11.37
N LEU A 90 7.21 15.14 -10.05
CA LEU A 90 8.20 15.64 -9.11
C LEU A 90 9.60 15.08 -9.42
N PHE A 91 9.72 13.76 -9.58
CA PHE A 91 11.00 13.14 -9.95
C PHE A 91 11.53 13.65 -11.29
N CYS A 92 10.65 13.85 -12.29
CA CYS A 92 11.02 14.47 -13.56
C CYS A 92 11.61 15.87 -13.34
N GLY A 93 10.90 16.75 -12.63
CA GLY A 93 11.36 18.12 -12.39
C GLY A 93 12.65 18.18 -11.58
N LEU A 94 12.81 17.34 -10.55
CA LEU A 94 14.06 17.26 -9.79
C LEU A 94 15.22 16.76 -10.67
N GLY A 95 14.99 15.76 -11.51
CA GLY A 95 15.98 15.25 -12.45
C GLY A 95 16.42 16.32 -13.47
N GLU A 96 15.47 17.10 -13.98
CA GLU A 96 15.76 18.23 -14.88
C GLU A 96 16.59 19.33 -14.21
N LEU A 97 16.28 19.67 -12.95
CA LEU A 97 17.08 20.64 -12.19
C LEU A 97 18.52 20.16 -12.03
N VAL A 98 18.72 18.88 -11.69
CA VAL A 98 20.07 18.29 -11.57
C VAL A 98 20.82 18.22 -12.90
N ARG A 99 20.09 18.09 -14.02
CA ARG A 99 20.67 18.06 -15.37
C ARG A 99 21.14 19.44 -15.83
N ARG A 100 20.47 20.50 -15.38
CA ARG A 100 20.72 21.86 -15.88
C ARG A 100 22.09 22.36 -15.42
N GLU A 101 22.99 22.54 -16.38
CA GLU A 101 24.31 23.13 -16.14
C GLU A 101 24.18 24.53 -15.49
N GLY A 102 25.02 24.82 -14.50
CA GLY A 102 24.99 26.09 -13.77
C GLY A 102 23.96 26.18 -12.64
N THR A 103 23.17 25.14 -12.38
CA THR A 103 22.40 25.08 -11.13
C THR A 103 23.29 24.66 -9.96
N PRO A 104 23.20 25.32 -8.80
CA PRO A 104 23.97 24.96 -7.61
C PRO A 104 23.37 23.75 -6.86
N LEU A 105 22.47 22.97 -7.46
CA LEU A 105 21.79 21.87 -6.80
C LEU A 105 22.74 20.68 -6.62
N GLU A 106 23.53 20.73 -5.55
CA GLU A 106 24.30 19.58 -5.06
C GLU A 106 23.47 18.82 -4.01
N PRO A 107 23.08 17.57 -4.28
CA PRO A 107 22.24 16.80 -3.37
C PRO A 107 22.90 16.54 -2.03
N SER A 108 22.36 17.16 -0.99
CA SER A 108 22.72 16.87 0.39
C SER A 108 22.14 15.52 0.83
N GLN A 109 22.71 14.98 1.92
CA GLN A 109 22.24 13.72 2.49
C GLN A 109 20.75 13.76 2.93
N PRO A 110 20.22 14.84 3.55
CA PRO A 110 18.79 14.94 3.86
C PRO A 110 17.90 14.90 2.62
N MET A 111 18.28 15.60 1.55
CA MET A 111 17.55 15.56 0.29
C MET A 111 17.56 14.15 -0.30
N GLN A 112 18.73 13.51 -0.35
CA GLN A 112 18.85 12.15 -0.85
C GLN A 112 18.00 11.16 -0.04
N ALA A 113 17.95 11.30 1.28
CA ALA A 113 17.11 10.48 2.14
C ALA A 113 15.62 10.69 1.85
N ALA A 114 15.17 11.93 1.69
CA ALA A 114 13.78 12.25 1.38
C ALA A 114 13.34 11.64 0.04
N VAL A 115 14.12 11.85 -1.03
CA VAL A 115 13.82 11.29 -2.36
C VAL A 115 13.87 9.75 -2.33
N SER A 116 14.84 9.16 -1.62
CA SER A 116 14.93 7.70 -1.47
C SER A 116 13.70 7.11 -0.78
N HIS A 117 13.24 7.74 0.30
CA HIS A 117 12.03 7.31 1.00
C HIS A 117 10.78 7.45 0.12
N MET A 118 10.67 8.54 -0.65
CA MET A 118 9.59 8.70 -1.62
C MET A 118 9.64 7.60 -2.68
N LEU A 119 10.83 7.29 -3.24
CA LEU A 119 10.98 6.24 -4.24
C LEU A 119 10.55 4.88 -3.68
N VAL A 120 11.06 4.51 -2.51
CA VAL A 120 10.72 3.26 -1.84
C VAL A 120 9.22 3.17 -1.55
N SER A 121 8.63 4.24 -1.01
CA SER A 121 7.20 4.32 -0.73
C SER A 121 6.37 4.19 -2.00
N TYR A 122 6.74 4.91 -3.05
CA TYR A 122 6.11 4.86 -4.36
C TYR A 122 6.12 3.45 -4.98
N LEU A 123 7.27 2.76 -4.94
CA LEU A 123 7.36 1.38 -5.43
C LEU A 123 6.47 0.43 -4.60
N ASN A 124 6.44 0.59 -3.27
CA ASN A 124 5.65 -0.27 -2.39
C ASN A 124 4.13 0.00 -2.46
N GLN A 125 3.71 1.26 -2.58
CA GLN A 125 2.30 1.67 -2.46
C GLN A 125 1.58 1.74 -3.81
N TYR A 126 2.25 2.21 -4.88
CA TYR A 126 1.62 2.31 -6.20
C TYR A 126 1.76 1.04 -7.03
N ILE A 127 3.00 0.54 -7.20
CA ILE A 127 3.20 -0.70 -7.97
C ILE A 127 2.69 -1.88 -7.15
N GLY A 128 3.14 -1.94 -5.89
CA GLY A 128 2.82 -3.02 -4.99
C GLY A 128 3.55 -4.31 -5.34
N ARG A 129 3.29 -5.33 -4.52
CA ARG A 129 3.84 -6.68 -4.73
C ARG A 129 3.23 -7.33 -5.96
N GLN A 130 4.01 -8.18 -6.60
CA GLN A 130 3.47 -9.04 -7.64
C GLN A 130 2.35 -9.91 -7.05
N PRO A 131 1.16 -9.96 -7.67
CA PRO A 131 0.12 -10.87 -7.23
C PRO A 131 0.63 -12.31 -7.20
N SER A 132 0.46 -12.98 -6.07
CA SER A 132 0.89 -14.37 -5.92
C SER A 132 0.08 -15.26 -6.86
N LYS A 133 0.76 -16.21 -7.51
CA LYS A 133 0.07 -17.23 -8.31
C LYS A 133 -0.82 -18.07 -7.37
N PRO A 134 -2.08 -18.32 -7.71
CA PRO A 134 -2.96 -19.12 -6.87
C PRO A 134 -2.40 -20.55 -6.74
N THR A 135 -2.21 -20.99 -5.50
CA THR A 135 -1.65 -22.31 -5.17
C THR A 135 -2.60 -23.45 -5.55
N ASN A 136 -3.90 -23.18 -5.56
CA ASN A 136 -4.94 -24.16 -5.86
C ASN A 136 -6.12 -23.52 -6.61
N TRP A 137 -7.20 -24.27 -6.79
CA TRP A 137 -8.43 -23.82 -7.45
C TRP A 137 -9.56 -23.43 -6.48
N SER A 138 -9.26 -23.28 -5.19
CA SER A 138 -10.25 -22.79 -4.24
C SER A 138 -10.62 -21.34 -4.58
N LYS A 139 -11.89 -21.02 -4.48
CA LYS A 139 -12.47 -19.69 -4.69
C LYS A 139 -13.30 -19.30 -3.47
N GLU A 140 -13.58 -18.01 -3.31
CA GLU A 140 -14.49 -17.55 -2.26
C GLU A 140 -15.87 -18.23 -2.42
N PRO A 141 -16.60 -18.49 -1.33
CA PRO A 141 -17.97 -18.97 -1.43
C PRO A 141 -18.88 -17.87 -1.98
N MET A 142 -20.01 -18.25 -2.57
CA MET A 142 -21.06 -17.29 -2.90
C MET A 142 -21.65 -16.70 -1.62
N ARG A 143 -21.84 -15.37 -1.62
CA ARG A 143 -22.48 -14.64 -0.52
C ARG A 143 -23.99 -14.89 -0.43
N CYS A 144 -24.62 -15.34 -1.50
CA CYS A 144 -26.05 -15.66 -1.52
C CYS A 144 -26.32 -16.93 -0.70
N THR A 145 -27.36 -16.90 0.13
CA THR A 145 -27.68 -17.96 1.11
C THR A 145 -28.75 -18.96 0.64
N CYS A 146 -29.26 -18.80 -0.60
CA CYS A 146 -30.27 -19.70 -1.17
C CYS A 146 -29.73 -21.13 -1.36
N ASP A 147 -30.63 -22.11 -1.42
CA ASP A 147 -30.25 -23.53 -1.41
C ASP A 147 -29.36 -23.91 -2.60
N VAL A 148 -29.65 -23.37 -3.79
CA VAL A 148 -28.81 -23.63 -4.97
C VAL A 148 -27.40 -23.05 -4.79
N CYS A 149 -27.26 -21.84 -4.24
CA CYS A 149 -25.94 -21.26 -3.99
C CYS A 149 -25.17 -22.01 -2.91
N ARG A 150 -25.86 -22.43 -1.84
CA ARG A 150 -25.28 -23.24 -0.77
C ARG A 150 -24.76 -24.57 -1.31
N SER A 151 -25.46 -25.20 -2.25
CA SER A 151 -25.04 -26.46 -2.87
C SER A 151 -23.77 -26.33 -3.73
N VAL A 152 -23.48 -25.14 -4.26
CA VAL A 152 -22.33 -24.87 -5.12
C VAL A 152 -21.08 -24.47 -4.32
N ASN A 153 -21.24 -23.94 -3.11
CA ASN A 153 -20.12 -23.49 -2.26
C ASN A 153 -19.05 -24.57 -2.00
N PRO A 154 -19.40 -25.85 -1.70
CA PRO A 154 -18.39 -26.91 -1.58
C PRO A 154 -17.54 -27.09 -2.83
N PHE A 155 -18.14 -26.96 -4.03
CA PHE A 155 -17.39 -26.95 -5.27
C PHE A 155 -16.44 -25.76 -5.34
N LEU A 156 -16.89 -24.55 -5.01
CA LEU A 156 -16.05 -23.34 -5.05
C LEU A 156 -14.84 -23.45 -4.11
N GLN A 157 -15.05 -23.97 -2.92
CA GLN A 157 -14.01 -24.12 -1.90
C GLN A 157 -13.08 -25.32 -2.16
N SER A 158 -13.44 -26.23 -3.08
CA SER A 158 -12.58 -27.37 -3.40
C SER A 158 -11.26 -26.91 -4.08
N PRO A 159 -10.09 -27.33 -3.56
CA PRO A 159 -8.80 -26.90 -4.11
C PRO A 159 -8.44 -27.57 -5.44
N THR A 160 -9.07 -28.70 -5.76
CA THR A 160 -8.74 -29.52 -6.94
C THR A 160 -9.87 -29.57 -7.95
N GLN A 161 -11.13 -29.40 -7.52
CA GLN A 161 -12.26 -29.46 -8.43
C GLN A 161 -12.37 -28.17 -9.26
N THR A 162 -12.27 -28.32 -10.58
CA THR A 162 -12.31 -27.22 -11.54
C THR A 162 -13.63 -27.14 -12.32
N VAL A 163 -14.39 -28.23 -12.37
CA VAL A 163 -15.68 -28.33 -13.06
C VAL A 163 -16.72 -28.93 -12.13
N HIS A 164 -17.92 -28.36 -12.16
CA HIS A 164 -19.09 -28.87 -11.47
C HIS A 164 -20.30 -28.88 -12.42
N ARG A 165 -21.12 -29.90 -12.30
CA ARG A 165 -22.34 -30.07 -13.09
C ARG A 165 -23.52 -30.13 -12.14
N ILE A 166 -24.51 -29.29 -12.37
CA ILE A 166 -25.74 -29.27 -11.59
C ILE A 166 -26.95 -29.34 -12.52
N SER A 167 -27.80 -30.36 -12.34
CA SER A 167 -29.10 -30.42 -12.99
C SER A 167 -30.11 -29.70 -12.10
N THR A 168 -30.67 -28.60 -12.59
CA THR A 168 -31.65 -27.81 -11.84
C THR A 168 -32.60 -27.10 -12.78
N ASN A 169 -33.69 -26.52 -12.25
CA ASN A 169 -34.67 -25.80 -13.06
C ASN A 169 -34.10 -24.50 -13.66
N GLU A 170 -34.81 -23.91 -14.62
CA GLU A 170 -34.33 -22.72 -15.33
C GLU A 170 -34.10 -21.52 -14.42
N LYS A 171 -34.98 -21.30 -13.43
CA LYS A 171 -34.87 -20.19 -12.48
C LYS A 171 -33.54 -20.26 -11.72
N ASN A 172 -33.19 -21.44 -11.22
CA ASN A 172 -31.95 -21.67 -10.48
C ASN A 172 -30.72 -21.56 -11.38
N ARG A 173 -30.77 -22.07 -12.63
CA ARG A 173 -29.66 -21.91 -13.58
C ARG A 173 -29.39 -20.43 -13.89
N LYS A 174 -30.44 -19.69 -14.23
CA LYS A 174 -30.34 -18.23 -14.49
C LYS A 174 -29.82 -17.49 -13.27
N HIS A 175 -30.26 -17.85 -12.07
CA HIS A 175 -29.73 -17.25 -10.84
C HIS A 175 -28.21 -17.42 -10.71
N LEU A 176 -27.69 -18.61 -10.97
CA LEU A 176 -26.24 -18.87 -10.95
C LEU A 176 -25.49 -18.18 -12.10
N GLU A 177 -26.08 -18.08 -13.30
CA GLU A 177 -25.47 -17.37 -14.43
C GLU A 177 -25.43 -15.84 -14.21
N TYR A 178 -26.49 -15.26 -13.62
CA TYR A 178 -26.59 -13.81 -13.36
C TYR A 178 -25.85 -13.34 -12.11
N SER A 179 -25.37 -14.24 -11.25
CA SER A 179 -24.56 -13.86 -10.09
C SER A 179 -23.21 -13.23 -10.48
N ARG A 180 -22.88 -13.19 -11.78
CA ARG A 180 -21.74 -12.48 -12.40
C ARG A 180 -20.42 -12.72 -11.68
N TRP A 181 -20.22 -13.97 -11.28
CA TRP A 181 -18.97 -14.41 -10.69
C TRP A 181 -17.86 -14.38 -11.74
N GLU A 182 -16.94 -13.42 -11.61
CA GLU A 182 -15.87 -13.19 -12.60
C GLU A 182 -14.99 -14.43 -12.83
N ASP A 183 -14.88 -15.28 -11.80
CA ASP A 183 -14.03 -16.47 -11.79
C ASP A 183 -14.78 -17.77 -12.14
N LEU A 184 -16.02 -17.67 -12.64
CA LEU A 184 -16.80 -18.82 -13.08
C LEU A 184 -17.28 -18.62 -14.52
N LYS A 185 -17.00 -19.62 -15.35
CA LYS A 185 -17.60 -19.75 -16.67
C LYS A 185 -18.74 -20.76 -16.58
N CYS A 186 -19.96 -20.30 -16.85
CA CYS A 186 -21.15 -21.14 -16.84
C CYS A 186 -21.61 -21.42 -18.27
N THR A 187 -21.93 -22.68 -18.58
CA THR A 187 -22.49 -23.11 -19.86
C THR A 187 -23.60 -24.13 -19.63
N THR A 188 -24.75 -23.95 -20.27
CA THR A 188 -25.89 -24.87 -20.15
C THR A 188 -25.83 -25.96 -21.23
N GLU A 189 -25.75 -27.23 -20.81
CA GLU A 189 -25.89 -28.41 -21.67
C GLU A 189 -27.37 -28.79 -21.82
N ARG A 190 -27.86 -28.85 -23.05
CA ARG A 190 -29.27 -29.10 -23.38
C ARG A 190 -29.54 -30.53 -23.87
N THR A 191 -28.79 -31.50 -23.36
CA THR A 191 -28.86 -32.90 -23.81
C THR A 191 -30.06 -33.65 -23.21
N GLN A 192 -30.41 -33.38 -21.96
CA GLN A 192 -31.52 -34.05 -21.25
C GLN A 192 -32.25 -33.06 -20.33
N ARG A 193 -33.51 -33.37 -19.96
CA ARG A 193 -34.27 -32.56 -18.98
C ARG A 193 -34.21 -33.23 -17.60
N PRO A 194 -33.94 -32.48 -16.51
CA PRO A 194 -33.64 -31.04 -16.48
C PRO A 194 -32.25 -30.75 -17.10
N PHE A 195 -32.14 -29.62 -17.82
CA PHE A 195 -30.86 -29.20 -18.41
C PHE A 195 -29.79 -29.04 -17.34
N VAL A 196 -28.55 -29.35 -17.72
CA VAL A 196 -27.39 -29.34 -16.83
C VAL A 196 -26.63 -28.03 -16.99
N LEU A 197 -26.39 -27.32 -15.88
CA LEU A 197 -25.47 -26.19 -15.85
C LEU A 197 -24.07 -26.71 -15.53
N VAL A 198 -23.13 -26.48 -16.45
CA VAL A 198 -21.71 -26.77 -16.27
C VAL A 198 -21.02 -25.50 -15.81
N MET A 199 -20.47 -25.54 -14.60
CA MET A 199 -19.72 -24.45 -13.99
C MET A 199 -18.24 -24.81 -14.02
N LYS A 200 -17.42 -23.97 -14.66
CA LYS A 200 -15.96 -24.13 -14.73
C LYS A 200 -15.29 -22.97 -14.00
N LYS A 201 -14.40 -23.28 -13.07
CA LYS A 201 -13.53 -22.28 -12.44
C LYS A 201 -12.52 -21.77 -13.45
N ILE A 202 -12.37 -20.46 -13.49
CA ILE A 202 -11.35 -19.75 -14.28
C ILE A 202 -10.56 -18.83 -13.35
N ARG A 203 -9.42 -18.33 -13.84
CA ARG A 203 -8.50 -17.46 -13.08
C ARG A 203 -8.58 -16.01 -13.56
N LYS A 204 -9.79 -15.54 -13.88
CA LYS A 204 -9.97 -14.27 -14.58
C LYS A 204 -9.55 -13.08 -13.71
N ARG A 205 -9.88 -13.12 -12.41
CA ARG A 205 -9.43 -12.10 -11.46
C ARG A 205 -7.91 -12.13 -11.33
N GLU A 206 -7.32 -13.29 -11.12
CA GLU A 206 -5.87 -13.38 -10.94
C GLU A 206 -5.10 -12.97 -12.21
N GLU A 207 -5.61 -13.34 -13.39
CA GLU A 207 -5.06 -12.88 -14.68
C GLU A 207 -5.16 -11.36 -14.84
N ARG A 208 -6.30 -10.77 -14.45
CA ARG A 208 -6.48 -9.31 -14.46
C ARG A 208 -5.51 -8.63 -13.50
N ASP A 209 -5.45 -9.08 -12.24
CA ASP A 209 -4.57 -8.50 -11.22
C ASP A 209 -3.10 -8.58 -11.66
N GLN A 210 -2.71 -9.71 -12.26
CA GLN A 210 -1.36 -9.88 -12.80
C GLN A 210 -1.10 -8.96 -14.00
N ALA A 211 -2.05 -8.83 -14.93
CA ALA A 211 -1.95 -7.92 -16.07
C ALA A 211 -1.88 -6.45 -15.62
N ASP A 212 -2.71 -6.05 -14.65
CA ASP A 212 -2.71 -4.70 -14.09
C ASP A 212 -1.39 -4.39 -13.38
N TRP A 213 -0.81 -5.36 -12.66
CA TRP A 213 0.52 -5.21 -12.07
C TRP A 213 1.61 -5.03 -13.13
N TYR A 214 1.60 -5.84 -14.20
CA TYR A 214 2.54 -5.68 -15.32
C TYR A 214 2.37 -4.34 -16.05
N ALA A 215 1.14 -3.86 -16.21
CA ALA A 215 0.88 -2.55 -16.79
C ALA A 215 1.46 -1.43 -15.91
N ARG A 216 1.23 -1.48 -14.58
CA ARG A 216 1.78 -0.50 -13.64
C ARG A 216 3.31 -0.48 -13.66
N ILE A 217 3.97 -1.63 -13.54
CA ILE A 217 5.45 -1.65 -13.53
C ILE A 217 6.01 -1.13 -14.86
N THR A 218 5.44 -1.53 -16.00
CA THR A 218 5.87 -1.06 -17.33
C THR A 218 5.76 0.46 -17.44
N GLN A 219 4.62 1.02 -17.00
CA GLN A 219 4.40 2.46 -16.98
C GLN A 219 5.43 3.18 -16.08
N VAL A 220 5.73 2.63 -14.90
CA VAL A 220 6.73 3.24 -14.01
C VAL A 220 8.12 3.20 -14.62
N LEU A 221 8.55 2.06 -15.18
CA LEU A 221 9.88 1.93 -15.78
C LEU A 221 10.07 2.91 -16.92
N GLN A 222 9.08 3.02 -17.82
CA GLN A 222 9.11 3.99 -18.92
C GLN A 222 9.23 5.43 -18.40
N LYS A 223 8.49 5.79 -17.36
CA LYS A 223 8.56 7.14 -16.80
C LYS A 223 9.88 7.40 -16.05
N LEU A 224 10.38 6.46 -15.25
CA LEU A 224 11.68 6.59 -14.58
C LEU A 224 12.83 6.71 -15.58
N GLU A 225 12.76 6.00 -16.70
CA GLU A 225 13.71 6.15 -17.80
C GLU A 225 13.68 7.56 -18.39
N SER A 226 12.48 8.13 -18.61
CA SER A 226 12.34 9.51 -19.10
C SER A 226 12.90 10.58 -18.15
N VAL A 227 12.93 10.32 -16.84
CA VAL A 227 13.55 11.21 -15.84
C VAL A 227 15.08 11.26 -16.01
N GLY A 228 15.68 10.14 -16.44
CA GLY A 228 17.12 9.96 -16.50
C GLY A 228 17.65 9.25 -15.25
N VAL A 229 18.07 8.00 -15.42
CA VAL A 229 18.60 7.16 -14.33
C VAL A 229 19.85 7.76 -13.70
N LYS A 230 20.67 8.49 -14.49
CA LYS A 230 21.90 9.13 -14.01
C LYS A 230 21.60 10.25 -13.03
N GLU A 231 20.60 11.06 -13.32
CA GLU A 231 20.15 12.19 -12.51
C GLU A 231 19.49 11.69 -11.23
N LEU A 232 18.61 10.69 -11.33
CA LEU A 232 18.02 10.05 -10.16
C LEU A 232 19.07 9.42 -9.24
N ARG A 233 20.13 8.82 -9.79
CA ARG A 233 21.26 8.30 -8.98
C ARG A 233 21.97 9.39 -8.17
N ARG A 234 21.97 10.64 -8.61
CA ARG A 234 22.51 11.75 -7.79
C ARG A 234 21.56 12.13 -6.66
N LEU A 235 20.26 11.95 -6.86
CA LEU A 235 19.19 12.36 -5.96
C LEU A 235 18.78 11.32 -4.93
N VAL A 236 19.20 10.06 -5.07
CA VAL A 236 18.90 9.01 -4.09
C VAL A 236 20.18 8.59 -3.35
N LEU A 237 20.02 7.98 -2.18
CA LEU A 237 21.16 7.45 -1.44
C LEU A 237 21.74 6.22 -2.18
N PRO A 238 23.07 6.00 -2.10
CA PRO A 238 23.74 4.94 -2.84
C PRO A 238 23.16 3.54 -2.63
N GLU A 239 22.71 3.23 -1.42
CA GLU A 239 22.10 1.95 -1.08
C GLU A 239 20.80 1.68 -1.84
N TYR A 240 20.15 2.68 -2.43
CA TYR A 240 18.91 2.52 -3.21
C TYR A 240 19.14 2.57 -4.73
N HIS A 241 20.38 2.68 -5.21
CA HIS A 241 20.67 2.70 -6.66
C HIS A 241 20.13 1.48 -7.42
N TYR A 242 20.03 0.32 -6.74
CA TYR A 242 19.45 -0.88 -7.33
C TYR A 242 17.95 -0.73 -7.64
N LEU A 243 17.23 0.19 -6.98
CA LEU A 243 15.82 0.49 -7.22
C LEU A 243 15.59 1.44 -8.40
N LEU A 244 16.64 1.81 -9.14
CA LEU A 244 16.55 2.61 -10.36
C LEU A 244 16.76 1.79 -11.64
N VAL A 245 17.00 0.48 -11.50
CA VAL A 245 17.21 -0.45 -12.61
C VAL A 245 15.98 -1.32 -12.77
N GLY A 246 15.41 -1.39 -13.98
CA GLY A 246 14.11 -2.01 -14.21
C GLY A 246 14.00 -3.47 -13.75
N ASP A 247 14.97 -4.30 -14.14
CA ASP A 247 15.01 -5.71 -13.75
C ASP A 247 15.11 -5.88 -12.23
N ALA A 248 15.87 -5.00 -11.57
CA ALA A 248 16.05 -5.04 -10.12
C ALA A 248 14.78 -4.59 -9.37
N ILE A 249 14.03 -3.61 -9.89
CA ILE A 249 12.70 -3.25 -9.35
C ILE A 249 11.76 -4.46 -9.47
N GLN A 250 11.68 -5.07 -10.64
CA GLN A 250 10.79 -6.20 -10.89
C GLN A 250 11.13 -7.39 -9.97
N GLN A 251 12.40 -7.77 -9.88
CA GLN A 251 12.84 -8.84 -8.97
C GLN A 251 12.56 -8.49 -7.51
N SER A 252 12.79 -7.24 -7.11
CA SER A 252 12.58 -6.80 -5.74
C SER A 252 11.11 -6.86 -5.35
N LEU A 253 10.19 -6.55 -6.27
CA LEU A 253 8.74 -6.61 -6.06
C LEU A 253 8.14 -8.01 -6.23
N ALA A 254 8.79 -8.87 -7.02
CA ALA A 254 8.40 -10.27 -7.24
C ALA A 254 8.76 -11.22 -6.10
N ARG A 255 9.75 -10.87 -5.26
CA ARG A 255 10.10 -11.69 -4.08
C ARG A 255 8.90 -11.75 -3.11
N ASP A 256 8.50 -12.97 -2.75
CA ASP A 256 7.48 -13.30 -1.72
C ASP A 256 7.89 -12.90 -0.28
N SER A 257 8.77 -11.90 -0.12
CA SER A 257 9.14 -11.39 1.19
C SER A 257 8.07 -10.42 1.68
N LYS A 258 7.45 -10.75 2.83
CA LYS A 258 6.52 -9.87 3.55
C LYS A 258 7.14 -8.53 3.97
N LYS A 259 8.46 -8.34 3.84
CA LYS A 259 9.14 -7.11 4.24
C LYS A 259 9.00 -6.05 3.12
N PRO A 260 8.62 -4.80 3.44
CA PRO A 260 8.66 -3.71 2.47
C PRO A 260 10.10 -3.46 2.00
N LEU A 261 10.26 -2.94 0.78
CA LEU A 261 11.57 -2.52 0.27
C LEU A 261 12.22 -1.50 1.25
N GLY A 262 13.54 -1.57 1.42
CA GLY A 262 14.30 -0.60 2.25
C GLY A 262 14.40 -0.88 3.76
N ARG A 263 13.71 -1.89 4.31
CA ARG A 263 13.90 -2.28 5.72
C ARG A 263 15.16 -3.15 5.88
N ARG A 264 16.32 -2.51 6.11
CA ARG A 264 17.58 -3.19 6.40
C ARG A 264 17.40 -4.14 7.59
N GLU A 265 17.76 -5.41 7.41
CA GLU A 265 17.99 -6.32 8.53
C GLU A 265 19.11 -5.73 9.38
N LYS A 266 18.78 -5.34 10.62
CA LYS A 266 19.80 -5.36 11.66
C LYS A 266 20.22 -6.81 11.78
N GLU A 267 21.36 -7.15 11.21
CA GLU A 267 22.06 -8.39 11.51
C GLU A 267 22.12 -8.50 13.04
N SER A 268 21.40 -9.48 13.57
CA SER A 268 21.46 -9.89 14.96
C SER A 268 22.81 -10.57 15.18
N GLY A 269 23.87 -9.77 15.22
CA GLY A 269 25.20 -10.17 15.64
C GLY A 269 25.24 -10.34 17.15
N TYR A 270 24.62 -11.41 17.67
CA TYR A 270 25.00 -11.98 18.95
C TYR A 270 25.92 -13.16 18.67
N THR A 271 27.18 -12.87 18.41
CA THR A 271 28.26 -13.82 18.66
C THR A 271 28.32 -14.03 20.17
N ALA A 272 27.83 -15.19 20.62
CA ALA A 272 28.10 -15.69 21.95
C ALA A 272 29.59 -16.00 22.06
N THR A 273 30.38 -15.00 22.45
CA THR A 273 31.77 -15.23 22.87
C THR A 273 31.76 -15.45 24.38
N SER A 274 31.66 -16.72 24.75
CA SER A 274 32.01 -17.21 26.08
C SER A 274 33.51 -16.98 26.29
N ALA A 275 33.87 -16.01 27.13
CA ALA A 275 35.20 -15.93 27.72
C ALA A 275 35.08 -15.41 29.15
N SER A 276 35.07 -16.39 30.05
CA SER A 276 35.20 -16.22 31.49
C SER A 276 36.54 -15.56 31.81
N THR A 277 36.49 -14.32 32.33
CA THR A 277 37.59 -13.78 33.15
C THR A 277 36.99 -13.13 34.39
N ARG A 278 37.24 -13.80 35.51
CA ARG A 278 36.92 -13.36 36.87
C ARG A 278 37.75 -12.13 37.25
N THR A 279 37.12 -11.17 37.91
CA THR A 279 37.76 -10.30 38.94
C THR A 279 36.67 -9.72 39.85
N PRO A 280 37.00 -9.31 41.10
CA PRO A 280 36.27 -9.73 42.29
C PRO A 280 35.39 -8.62 42.89
N LEU A 281 34.44 -9.06 43.72
CA LEU A 281 33.64 -8.21 44.61
C LEU A 281 34.51 -7.26 45.44
N GLN A 282 34.16 -5.97 45.43
CA GLN A 282 34.37 -5.06 46.56
C GLN A 282 33.01 -4.52 47.00
N GLU A 283 32.54 -5.10 48.10
CA GLU A 283 32.23 -4.40 49.36
C GLU A 283 31.44 -3.08 49.28
N MET A 284 30.12 -3.17 49.53
CA MET A 284 29.40 -2.20 50.35
C MET A 284 28.41 -2.91 51.27
N THR A 285 28.79 -3.00 52.54
CA THR A 285 27.92 -3.13 53.72
C THR A 285 27.51 -1.72 54.18
N PRO A 286 26.72 -1.53 55.25
CA PRO A 286 25.60 -2.31 55.80
C PRO A 286 24.38 -1.42 56.16
N ARG A 287 23.26 -2.07 56.51
CA ARG A 287 22.26 -1.72 57.56
C ARG A 287 20.83 -1.82 57.04
N SER A 288 19.84 -2.19 57.83
CA SER A 288 19.71 -3.01 59.05
C SER A 288 18.22 -2.97 59.37
N GLN A 289 17.67 -4.12 59.76
CA GLN A 289 16.52 -4.26 60.67
C GLN A 289 15.14 -3.77 60.21
N GLY A 290 14.18 -4.70 60.26
CA GLY A 290 12.76 -4.37 60.22
C GLY A 290 11.88 -5.55 59.85
N ARG A 291 11.76 -6.54 60.74
CA ARG A 291 10.77 -7.63 60.67
C ARG A 291 9.35 -7.03 60.74
N ALA A 292 8.44 -7.52 59.91
CA ALA A 292 7.01 -7.58 60.24
C ALA A 292 6.41 -8.93 59.75
N PRO A 293 5.40 -9.48 60.44
CA PRO A 293 5.05 -10.89 60.38
C PRO A 293 3.81 -11.21 59.51
N ILE A 294 3.86 -12.39 58.89
CA ILE A 294 2.86 -13.47 58.84
C ILE A 294 1.34 -13.12 58.79
N SER A 295 0.73 -13.51 57.66
CA SER A 295 -0.54 -14.24 57.48
C SER A 295 -1.88 -13.59 57.87
N SER A 296 -2.83 -13.53 56.92
CA SER A 296 -3.89 -14.54 56.82
C SER A 296 -4.90 -14.26 55.68
N ILE A 297 -5.11 -15.26 54.84
CA ILE A 297 -6.27 -15.46 53.94
C ILE A 297 -7.42 -16.01 54.82
N PRO A 298 -8.72 -15.66 54.61
CA PRO A 298 -9.58 -16.55 53.82
C PRO A 298 -10.65 -15.90 52.94
N ALA A 299 -11.02 -16.71 51.94
CA ALA A 299 -12.04 -16.56 50.90
C ALA A 299 -13.50 -16.72 51.38
N LYS A 300 -14.42 -16.69 50.39
CA LYS A 300 -15.84 -17.14 50.34
C LYS A 300 -16.87 -16.07 50.74
N ARG A 301 -18.03 -15.86 50.09
CA ARG A 301 -18.76 -16.49 48.96
C ARG A 301 -19.98 -15.56 48.60
N PRO A 302 -21.05 -15.97 47.87
CA PRO A 302 -21.62 -15.19 46.74
C PRO A 302 -23.08 -14.70 46.91
N ALA A 303 -23.55 -14.00 45.85
CA ALA A 303 -24.91 -13.95 45.28
C ALA A 303 -26.14 -13.49 46.11
N GLU A 304 -26.81 -12.44 45.61
CA GLU A 304 -28.26 -12.18 45.68
C GLU A 304 -28.59 -11.25 44.49
N MET A 305 -29.32 -11.68 43.46
CA MET A 305 -30.79 -11.72 43.32
C MET A 305 -31.49 -10.37 43.56
N ALA A 306 -31.92 -9.74 42.47
CA ALA A 306 -33.07 -8.84 42.38
C ALA A 306 -33.37 -8.62 40.88
N GLU A 307 -34.57 -8.48 40.37
CA GLU A 307 -35.93 -8.77 40.81
C GLU A 307 -36.78 -8.53 39.54
N LEU A 308 -37.81 -9.34 39.34
CA LEU A 308 -38.81 -9.18 38.29
C LEU A 308 -39.55 -7.83 38.48
N VAL A 309 -39.77 -7.07 37.41
CA VAL A 309 -40.92 -6.15 37.33
C VAL A 309 -41.63 -6.38 36.00
N ASP A 310 -42.82 -6.96 36.13
CA ASP A 310 -43.88 -7.06 35.15
C ASP A 310 -44.75 -5.79 35.29
N LEU A 311 -45.10 -5.15 34.18
CA LEU A 311 -46.11 -4.09 34.12
C LEU A 311 -46.89 -4.23 32.81
N THR A 312 -48.05 -4.85 32.93
CA THR A 312 -49.21 -4.69 32.05
C THR A 312 -49.98 -3.41 32.40
N ASP A 313 -50.77 -2.96 31.42
CA ASP A 313 -51.87 -1.98 31.44
C ASP A 313 -51.51 -0.49 31.24
N ASP A 314 -51.60 -0.02 29.99
CA ASP A 314 -52.76 0.74 29.45
C ASP A 314 -52.72 0.79 27.90
#